data_AF-A0A317YMC1-F1
#
_entry.id   AF-A0A317YMC1-F1
#
_cell.length_a   1.000
_cell.length_b   1.000
_cell.length_c   1.000
_cell.angle_alpha   90.00
_cell.angle_beta   90.00
_cell.angle_gamma   90.00
#
_symmetry.space_group_name_H-M   'P 1'
#
loop_
_entity.id
_entity.type
_entity.pdbx_description
1 polymer ?
#
loop_
_entity_poly.entity_id
_entity_poly.type
_entity_poly.pdbx_seq_one_letter_code
_entity_poly.pdbx_strand_id
1 'polypeptide(L)'
;SFLIGDGTGMGLPESDYFAFEACEYRRQFLSYKPDYAIMTNIDFDHPDYFKDINDVFDAFQEMAHNVKKGIIAWGDDEHLRKIEADVPIYYYGFKESDDIYAQNIQITDKGTAFDVYVDGEFY
;
A
#
# COMPACT_ATOMS: atom_id res chain seq x y z
N SER A 1 -6.98 -1.89 21.32
CA SER A 1 -6.39 -1.22 20.16
C SER A 1 -6.98 0.16 20.03
N PHE A 2 -6.20 1.17 19.68
CA PHE A 2 -6.65 2.54 19.47
C PHE A 2 -6.43 2.89 18.00
N LEU A 3 -7.34 3.70 17.44
CA LEU A 3 -7.15 4.32 16.13
C LEU A 3 -6.49 5.67 16.34
N ILE A 4 -5.45 5.95 15.56
CA ILE A 4 -4.73 7.21 15.54
C ILE A 4 -5.00 7.86 14.18
N GLY A 5 -5.81 8.91 14.19
CA GLY A 5 -6.23 9.63 12.98
C GLY A 5 -7.46 10.48 13.28
N ASP A 6 -7.80 11.40 12.38
CA ASP A 6 -8.94 12.31 12.46
C ASP A 6 -10.12 11.89 11.55
N GLY A 7 -10.14 10.62 11.13
CA GLY A 7 -11.15 10.05 10.25
C GLY A 7 -12.46 9.64 10.94
N THR A 8 -13.47 9.36 10.11
CA THR A 8 -14.72 8.71 10.53
C THR A 8 -14.69 7.24 10.12
N GLY A 9 -15.23 6.35 10.95
CA GLY A 9 -15.26 4.91 10.65
C GLY A 9 -16.56 4.24 11.11
N MET A 10 -16.77 3.02 10.63
CA MET A 10 -17.88 2.15 11.03
C MET A 10 -17.32 0.77 11.37
N GLY A 11 -17.82 0.18 12.45
CA GLY A 11 -17.54 -1.21 12.82
C GLY A 11 -18.82 -2.02 12.78
N LEU A 12 -18.78 -3.18 12.13
CA LEU A 12 -19.87 -4.15 12.18
C LEU A 12 -19.51 -5.24 13.20
N PRO A 13 -20.43 -5.63 14.10
CA PRO A 13 -20.22 -6.76 15.00
C PRO A 13 -19.83 -8.03 14.23
N GLU A 14 -19.00 -8.88 14.84
CA GLU A 14 -18.58 -10.17 14.26
C GLU A 14 -17.79 -10.07 12.94
N SER A 15 -17.21 -8.91 12.63
CA SER A 15 -16.31 -8.78 11.48
C SER A 15 -14.97 -9.46 11.74
N ASP A 16 -14.53 -10.31 10.82
CA ASP A 16 -13.21 -10.96 10.87
C ASP A 16 -12.06 -10.04 10.46
N TYR A 17 -12.36 -9.00 9.68
CA TYR A 17 -11.38 -8.09 9.11
C TYR A 17 -11.62 -6.65 9.53
N PHE A 18 -10.53 -5.92 9.66
CA PHE A 18 -10.52 -4.49 9.90
C PHE A 18 -9.59 -3.81 8.91
N ALA A 19 -10.13 -2.90 8.10
CA ALA A 19 -9.39 -2.11 7.14
C ALA A 19 -9.44 -0.63 7.52
N PHE A 20 -8.32 0.07 7.36
CA PHE A 20 -8.19 1.47 7.67
C PHE A 20 -7.11 2.09 6.80
N GLU A 21 -7.26 3.39 6.55
CA GLU A 21 -6.21 4.20 5.93
C GLU A 21 -5.17 4.57 6.98
N ALA A 22 -3.89 4.50 6.62
CA ALA A 22 -2.79 4.90 7.47
C ALA A 22 -1.93 5.91 6.71
N CYS A 23 -1.80 7.11 7.27
CA CYS A 23 -0.98 8.17 6.70
C CYS A 23 0.40 8.21 7.36
N GLU A 24 1.40 8.48 6.54
CA GLU A 24 2.80 8.65 6.90
C GLU A 24 3.06 9.92 7.70
N TYR A 25 2.11 10.88 7.71
CA TYR A 25 2.24 12.13 8.45
C TYR A 25 2.66 11.88 9.89
N ARG A 26 3.77 12.52 10.30
CA ARG A 26 4.38 12.36 11.63
C ARG A 26 4.66 10.92 12.04
N ARG A 27 4.86 10.03 11.07
CA ARG A 27 5.11 8.60 11.29
C ARG A 27 4.00 7.91 12.09
N GLN A 28 2.77 8.41 12.07
CA GLN A 28 1.68 7.85 12.87
C GLN A 28 1.39 6.39 12.53
N PHE A 29 1.45 6.05 11.25
CA PHE A 29 1.31 4.68 10.75
C PHE A 29 2.24 3.65 11.40
N LEU A 30 3.42 4.07 11.92
CA LEU A 30 4.35 3.17 12.64
C LEU A 30 3.81 2.66 13.98
N SER A 31 2.72 3.23 14.48
CA SER A 31 2.03 2.72 15.66
C SER A 31 1.23 1.44 15.37
N TYR A 32 1.04 1.10 14.10
CA TYR A 32 0.28 -0.06 13.67
C TYR A 32 1.18 -1.29 13.40
N LYS A 33 0.60 -2.48 13.59
CA LYS A 33 1.24 -3.77 13.27
C LYS A 33 0.26 -4.64 12.50
N PRO A 34 -0.08 -4.26 11.25
CA PRO A 34 -1.15 -4.89 10.50
C PRO A 34 -0.74 -6.28 10.04
N ASP A 35 -1.73 -7.10 9.72
CA ASP A 35 -1.49 -8.38 9.05
C ASP A 35 -1.01 -8.16 7.61
N TYR A 36 -1.65 -7.23 6.90
CA TYR A 36 -1.33 -6.86 5.52
C TYR A 36 -1.22 -5.35 5.38
N ALA A 37 -0.36 -4.87 4.48
CA ALA A 37 -0.29 -3.47 4.11
C ALA A 37 -0.39 -3.32 2.59
N ILE A 38 -1.16 -2.32 2.13
CA ILE A 38 -1.17 -1.88 0.74
C ILE A 38 -0.41 -0.56 0.69
N MET A 39 0.67 -0.48 -0.09
CA MET A 39 1.51 0.69 -0.23
C MET A 39 1.35 1.24 -1.65
N THR A 40 0.79 2.43 -1.77
CA THR A 40 0.37 3.00 -3.07
C THR A 40 1.45 3.84 -3.74
N ASN A 41 2.27 4.55 -2.98
CA ASN A 41 3.42 5.33 -3.43
C ASN A 41 4.25 5.79 -2.21
N ILE A 42 5.46 6.30 -2.46
CA ILE A 42 6.24 7.10 -1.52
C ILE A 42 6.51 8.45 -2.18
N ASP A 43 5.92 9.52 -1.64
CA ASP A 43 6.14 10.90 -2.10
C ASP A 43 6.47 11.83 -0.93
N PHE A 44 6.99 13.02 -1.24
CA PHE A 44 7.39 14.03 -0.26
C PHE A 44 6.28 15.05 -0.01
N ASP A 45 5.12 14.58 0.45
CA ASP A 45 3.92 15.40 0.63
C ASP A 45 3.89 16.20 1.95
N HIS A 46 4.70 15.82 2.94
CA HIS A 46 4.74 16.42 4.28
C HIS A 46 6.10 17.06 4.62
N PRO A 47 6.49 18.15 3.92
CA PRO A 47 7.76 18.83 4.16
C PRO A 47 7.81 19.60 5.50
N ASP A 48 6.67 19.72 6.20
CA ASP A 48 6.59 20.28 7.54
C ASP A 48 7.10 19.32 8.63
N TYR A 49 7.24 18.03 8.28
CA TYR A 49 7.71 16.99 9.18
C TYR A 49 8.94 16.24 8.64
N PHE A 50 8.86 15.69 7.43
CA PHE A 50 9.95 14.94 6.83
C PHE A 50 11.03 15.87 6.28
N LYS A 51 12.29 15.44 6.38
CA LYS A 51 13.44 16.21 5.87
C LYS A 51 13.52 16.18 4.35
N ASP A 52 13.33 15.01 3.77
CA ASP A 52 13.40 14.73 2.34
C ASP A 52 12.73 13.38 2.03
N ILE A 53 12.74 12.97 0.76
CA ILE A 53 12.16 11.70 0.31
C ILE A 53 12.81 10.46 0.95
N ASN A 54 14.08 10.53 1.34
CA ASN A 54 14.73 9.39 2.00
C ASN A 54 14.19 9.22 3.43
N ASP A 55 13.88 10.31 4.12
CA ASP A 55 13.25 10.28 5.45
C ASP A 55 11.83 9.66 5.38
N VAL A 56 11.09 9.92 4.29
CA VAL A 56 9.79 9.26 4.02
C VAL A 56 10.01 7.78 3.74
N PHE A 57 10.95 7.44 2.85
CA PHE A 57 11.31 6.05 2.55
C PHE A 57 11.69 5.27 3.82
N ASP A 58 12.51 5.83 4.70
CA ASP A 58 12.90 5.21 5.97
C ASP A 58 11.68 4.91 6.85
N ALA A 59 10.67 5.78 6.85
CA ALA A 59 9.43 5.52 7.57
C ALA A 59 8.63 4.37 6.94
N PHE A 60 8.51 4.31 5.61
CA PHE A 60 7.86 3.19 4.94
C PHE A 60 8.61 1.87 5.14
N GLN A 61 9.94 1.91 5.13
CA GLN A 61 10.79 0.76 5.42
C GLN A 61 10.58 0.24 6.86
N GLU A 62 10.44 1.13 7.84
CA GLU A 62 10.09 0.74 9.21
C GLU A 62 8.67 0.16 9.30
N MET A 63 7.71 0.71 8.56
CA MET A 63 6.36 0.16 8.47
C MET A 63 6.36 -1.25 7.85
N ALA A 64 7.16 -1.48 6.81
CA ALA A 64 7.28 -2.79 6.17
C ALA A 64 7.70 -3.89 7.16
N HIS A 65 8.63 -3.59 8.07
CA HIS A 65 9.03 -4.52 9.14
C HIS A 65 7.95 -4.75 10.22
N ASN A 66 6.92 -3.90 10.30
CA ASN A 66 5.79 -4.08 11.21
C ASN A 66 4.67 -4.97 10.62
N VAL A 67 4.71 -5.27 9.32
CA VAL A 67 3.70 -6.10 8.63
C VAL A 67 3.94 -7.58 8.91
N LYS A 68 2.87 -8.33 9.20
CA LYS A 68 3.00 -9.72 9.70
C LYS A 68 2.82 -10.81 8.65
N LYS A 69 2.10 -10.56 7.56
CA LYS A 69 1.73 -11.60 6.57
C LYS A 69 2.12 -11.26 5.15
N GLY A 70 1.96 -10.02 4.70
CA GLY A 70 2.35 -9.64 3.34
C GLY A 70 2.08 -8.19 2.98
N ILE A 71 2.83 -7.69 2.00
CA ILE A 71 2.76 -6.31 1.49
C ILE A 71 2.31 -6.36 0.04
N ILE A 72 1.39 -5.47 -0.35
CA ILE A 72 0.98 -5.25 -1.72
C ILE A 72 1.46 -3.84 -2.10
N ALA A 73 2.45 -3.73 -2.98
CA ALA A 73 3.13 -2.47 -3.28
C ALA A 73 2.95 -2.04 -4.74
N TRP A 74 2.80 -0.75 -4.99
CA TRP A 74 2.70 -0.22 -6.35
C TRP A 74 4.01 -0.41 -7.12
N GLY A 75 3.95 -1.18 -8.21
CA GLY A 75 5.12 -1.66 -8.96
C GLY A 75 5.86 -0.60 -9.77
N ASP A 76 5.23 0.55 -10.02
CA ASP A 76 5.80 1.69 -10.75
C ASP A 76 6.48 2.72 -9.85
N ASP A 77 6.45 2.54 -8.52
CA ASP A 77 7.18 3.39 -7.59
C ASP A 77 8.60 2.84 -7.33
N GLU A 78 9.62 3.62 -7.72
CA GLU A 78 11.02 3.23 -7.57
C GLU A 78 11.50 3.11 -6.12
N HIS A 79 10.84 3.77 -5.16
CA HIS A 79 11.17 3.67 -3.74
C HIS A 79 10.53 2.42 -3.14
N LEU A 80 9.27 2.12 -3.47
CA LEU A 80 8.61 0.88 -3.02
C LEU A 80 9.36 -0.37 -3.50
N ARG A 81 9.95 -0.32 -4.71
CA ARG A 81 10.81 -1.39 -5.23
C ARG A 81 12.09 -1.65 -4.42
N LYS A 82 12.48 -0.71 -3.56
CA LYS A 82 13.67 -0.82 -2.70
C LYS A 82 13.33 -1.28 -1.28
N ILE A 83 12.05 -1.41 -0.93
CA ILE A 83 11.64 -1.85 0.41
C ILE A 83 12.03 -3.32 0.61
N GLU A 84 12.59 -3.60 1.78
CA GLU A 84 12.86 -4.94 2.27
C GLU A 84 11.86 -5.33 3.36
N ALA A 85 11.46 -6.59 3.45
CA ALA A 85 10.58 -7.07 4.51
C ALA A 85 10.83 -8.56 4.80
N ASP A 86 10.51 -8.99 6.02
CA ASP A 86 10.53 -10.41 6.42
C ASP A 86 9.33 -11.21 5.88
N VAL A 87 8.39 -10.53 5.21
CA VAL A 87 7.16 -11.08 4.64
C VAL A 87 7.17 -10.92 3.11
N PRO A 88 6.39 -11.72 2.36
CA PRO A 88 6.26 -11.55 0.93
C PRO A 88 5.80 -10.14 0.55
N ILE A 89 6.41 -9.60 -0.51
CA ILE A 89 6.01 -8.35 -1.16
C ILE A 89 5.49 -8.73 -2.55
N TYR A 90 4.23 -8.40 -2.82
CA TYR A 90 3.60 -8.55 -4.13
C TYR A 90 3.46 -7.18 -4.77
N TYR A 91 3.92 -7.04 -6.00
CA TYR A 91 3.81 -5.80 -6.75
C TYR A 91 2.56 -5.81 -7.61
N TYR A 92 1.77 -4.74 -7.50
CA TYR A 92 0.64 -4.51 -8.38
C TYR A 92 0.92 -3.35 -9.34
N GLY A 93 0.46 -3.45 -10.58
CA GLY A 93 0.78 -2.44 -11.59
C GLY A 93 0.12 -2.61 -12.94
N PHE A 94 0.79 -2.09 -13.95
CA PHE A 94 0.40 -2.19 -15.36
C PHE A 94 1.42 -2.96 -16.19
N LYS A 95 2.53 -3.42 -15.59
CA LYS A 95 3.60 -4.11 -16.30
C LYS A 95 3.48 -5.62 -16.05
N GLU A 96 3.76 -6.42 -17.07
CA GLU A 96 3.82 -7.88 -16.94
C GLU A 96 4.95 -8.37 -16.00
N SER A 97 5.84 -7.46 -15.59
CA SER A 97 6.86 -7.72 -14.56
C SER A 97 6.34 -7.57 -13.12
N ASP A 98 5.11 -7.10 -12.94
CA ASP A 98 4.42 -7.07 -11.64
C ASP A 98 3.74 -8.41 -11.38
N ASP A 99 3.60 -8.80 -10.11
CA ASP A 99 2.92 -10.05 -9.73
C ASP A 99 1.42 -9.98 -10.06
N ILE A 100 0.83 -8.79 -9.96
CA ILE A 100 -0.57 -8.51 -10.25
C ILE A 100 -0.64 -7.32 -11.21
N TYR A 101 -1.24 -7.47 -12.38
CA TYR A 101 -1.29 -6.35 -13.32
C TYR A 101 -2.57 -6.26 -14.13
N ALA A 102 -2.94 -5.03 -14.44
CA ALA A 102 -4.08 -4.74 -15.30
C ALA A 102 -3.62 -4.56 -16.76
N GLN A 103 -4.34 -5.18 -17.70
CA GLN A 103 -4.17 -4.97 -19.15
C GLN A 103 -5.51 -4.64 -19.81
N ASN A 104 -5.46 -4.32 -21.11
CA ASN A 104 -6.64 -4.05 -21.94
C ASN A 104 -7.58 -3.01 -21.33
N ILE A 105 -7.01 -1.96 -20.74
CA ILE A 105 -7.75 -0.90 -20.06
C ILE A 105 -8.62 -0.15 -21.08
N GLN A 106 -9.93 -0.18 -20.86
CA GLN A 106 -10.93 0.52 -21.65
C GLN A 106 -11.62 1.55 -20.77
N ILE A 107 -11.42 2.82 -21.10
CA ILE A 107 -12.05 3.95 -20.42
C ILE A 107 -13.23 4.41 -21.27
N THR A 108 -14.42 4.43 -20.68
CA THR A 108 -15.66 4.86 -21.31
C THR A 108 -16.35 5.94 -20.47
N ASP A 109 -17.38 6.57 -21.03
CA ASP A 109 -18.26 7.49 -20.30
C ASP A 109 -19.02 6.82 -19.13
N LYS A 110 -19.12 5.49 -19.13
CA LYS A 110 -19.78 4.70 -18.09
C LYS A 110 -18.83 4.15 -17.02
N GLY A 111 -17.53 4.30 -17.21
CA GLY A 111 -16.51 3.79 -16.29
C GLY A 111 -15.34 3.12 -17.00
N THR A 112 -14.51 2.46 -16.21
CA THR A 112 -13.28 1.79 -16.64
C THR A 112 -13.43 0.28 -16.51
N ALA A 113 -13.08 -0.46 -17.57
CA ALA A 113 -12.96 -1.92 -17.56
C ALA A 113 -11.52 -2.30 -17.90
N PHE A 114 -11.04 -3.41 -17.34
CA PHE A 114 -9.69 -3.93 -17.60
C PHE A 114 -9.66 -5.42 -17.26
N ASP A 115 -8.67 -6.09 -17.81
CA ASP A 115 -8.35 -7.49 -17.53
C ASP A 115 -7.33 -7.55 -16.39
N VAL A 116 -7.49 -8.48 -15.45
CA VAL A 116 -6.55 -8.69 -14.35
C VAL A 116 -5.76 -9.98 -14.60
N TYR A 117 -4.45 -9.89 -14.42
CA TYR A 117 -3.55 -11.03 -14.45
C TYR A 117 -2.86 -11.16 -13.10
N VAL A 118 -2.69 -12.40 -12.64
CA VAL A 118 -1.94 -12.77 -11.43
C VAL A 118 -0.92 -13.82 -11.82
N ASP A 119 0.37 -13.55 -11.62
CA ASP A 119 1.48 -14.43 -12.02
C ASP A 119 1.42 -14.87 -13.51
N GLY A 120 0.91 -13.98 -14.37
CA GLY A 120 0.72 -14.23 -15.80
C GLY A 120 -0.56 -15.01 -16.17
N GLU A 121 -1.35 -15.45 -15.19
CA GLU A 121 -2.63 -16.11 -15.42
C GLU A 121 -3.79 -15.10 -15.41
N PHE A 122 -4.68 -15.18 -16.39
CA PHE A 122 -5.88 -14.34 -16.49
C PHE A 122 -6.91 -14.74 -15.41
N TYR A 123 -7.42 -13.75 -14.67
CA TYR A 123 -8.34 -13.94 -13.53
C TYR A 123 -9.76 -13.42 -13.80
#